data_AF-A0A494T001-F1
#
_entry.id   AF-A0A494T001-F1
#
_cell.length_a   1.000
_cell.length_b   1.000
_cell.length_c   1.000
_cell.angle_alpha   90.00
_cell.angle_beta   90.00
_cell.angle_gamma   90.00
#
_symmetry.space_group_name_H-M   'P 1'
#
loop_
_entity.id
_entity.type
_entity.pdbx_description
1 polymer ?
#
loop_
_entity_poly.entity_id
_entity_poly.type
_entity_poly.pdbx_seq_one_letter_code
_entity_poly.pdbx_strand_id
1 'polypeptide(L)'
;MLRRLLILAVVAVLAVVGWNFFGPGPARPDAYVGDASEFRCQPPYPVGPAPGVFSGNGKVPEDFRPVAAITCDPYYGDVSGSLTAEYVERRWEGDFGAVLRSLNRPSEKKGWLTKYCMASYSAVAVDEMWLLDDGGRAVRPGYPVDDCGMSMIGGLAEVKKLNEVSTTPHPVQLDLQQVEQVSGCTTAFDPPFEGTAPVESSFSAYGFCRFAFEPTGPRFDGSVGNEVQVDSLARSEPCTDTASAVAIGRAQFEVDARTVLIELDGCRKVIVDGFAPMTASEDIRRAFS
;
A
#
# COMPACT_ATOMS: atom_id res chain seq x y z
N MET A 1 -0.35 53.09 -35.98
CA MET A 1 -0.66 51.70 -36.37
C MET A 1 0.43 50.71 -35.93
N LEU A 2 1.72 51.00 -36.16
CA LEU A 2 2.85 50.12 -35.81
C LEU A 2 2.90 49.66 -34.33
N ARG A 3 2.64 50.58 -33.38
CA ARG A 3 2.64 50.27 -31.93
C ARG A 3 1.54 49.28 -31.51
N ARG A 4 0.37 49.29 -32.16
CA ARG A 4 -0.72 48.33 -31.89
C ARG A 4 -0.39 46.94 -32.44
N LEU A 5 0.25 46.87 -33.61
CA LEU A 5 0.72 45.62 -34.21
C LEU A 5 1.82 44.95 -33.36
N LEU A 6 2.77 45.74 -32.83
CA LEU A 6 3.82 45.25 -31.93
C LEU A 6 3.24 44.67 -30.63
N ILE A 7 2.26 45.35 -30.00
CA ILE A 7 1.62 44.85 -28.78
C ILE A 7 0.89 43.53 -29.05
N LEU A 8 0.13 43.44 -30.14
CA LEU A 8 -0.57 42.21 -30.51
C LEU A 8 0.40 41.06 -30.80
N ALA A 9 1.53 41.33 -31.47
CA ALA A 9 2.56 40.34 -31.72
C ALA A 9 3.19 39.83 -30.42
N VAL A 10 3.51 40.72 -29.47
CA VAL A 10 4.06 40.32 -28.17
C VAL A 10 3.07 39.48 -27.36
N VAL A 11 1.79 39.87 -27.32
CA VAL A 11 0.75 39.08 -26.63
C VAL A 11 0.59 37.70 -27.29
N ALA A 12 0.59 37.63 -28.62
CA ALA A 12 0.51 36.35 -29.33
C ALA A 12 1.73 35.46 -29.04
N VAL A 13 2.94 36.03 -29.03
CA VAL A 13 4.16 35.29 -28.68
C VAL A 13 4.11 34.81 -27.24
N LEU A 14 3.71 35.65 -26.28
CA LEU A 14 3.59 35.26 -24.87
C LEU A 14 2.49 34.21 -24.66
N ALA A 15 1.38 34.26 -25.41
CA ALA A 15 0.34 33.24 -25.37
C ALA A 15 0.83 31.90 -25.93
N VAL A 16 1.57 31.92 -27.05
CA VAL A 16 2.16 30.72 -27.66
C VAL A 16 3.25 30.13 -26.77
N VAL A 17 4.10 30.96 -26.18
CA VAL A 17 5.12 30.54 -25.20
C VAL A 17 4.41 29.97 -23.96
N GLY A 18 3.44 30.69 -23.38
CA GLY A 18 2.66 30.23 -22.25
C GLY A 18 1.98 28.88 -22.49
N TRP A 19 1.36 28.69 -23.65
CA TRP A 19 0.77 27.40 -24.04
C TRP A 19 1.81 26.30 -24.23
N ASN A 20 2.97 26.63 -24.80
CA ASN A 20 4.04 25.66 -24.97
C ASN A 20 4.72 25.24 -23.65
N PHE A 21 4.72 26.10 -22.64
CA PHE A 21 5.36 25.82 -21.36
C PHE A 21 4.40 25.34 -20.26
N PHE A 22 3.14 25.80 -20.27
CA PHE A 22 2.15 25.55 -19.23
C PHE A 22 0.82 24.98 -19.75
N GLY A 23 0.74 24.69 -21.05
CA GLY A 23 -0.43 24.03 -21.63
C GLY A 23 -0.56 22.56 -21.21
N PRO A 24 -1.72 21.94 -21.49
CA PRO A 24 -1.92 20.52 -21.21
C PRO A 24 -0.93 19.66 -21.99
N GLY A 25 -0.60 18.51 -21.42
CA GLY A 25 0.12 17.44 -22.09
C GLY A 25 -0.68 16.85 -23.27
N PRO A 26 -0.09 15.89 -24.00
CA PRO A 26 -0.77 15.22 -25.10
C PRO A 26 -2.14 14.68 -24.69
N ALA A 27 -3.11 14.79 -25.60
CA ALA A 27 -4.42 14.20 -25.38
C ALA A 27 -4.28 12.68 -25.17
N ARG A 28 -4.95 12.17 -24.14
CA ARG A 28 -5.02 10.74 -23.89
C ARG A 28 -6.15 10.15 -24.76
N PRO A 29 -5.92 9.00 -25.42
CA PRO A 29 -6.98 8.32 -26.15
C PRO A 29 -8.07 7.85 -25.20
N ASP A 30 -9.21 7.43 -25.73
CA ASP A 30 -10.21 6.74 -24.94
C ASP A 30 -9.67 5.38 -24.48
N ALA A 31 -9.98 5.02 -23.24
CA ALA A 31 -9.66 3.73 -22.65
C ALA A 31 -10.48 2.62 -23.32
N TYR A 32 -9.92 1.42 -23.36
CA TYR A 32 -10.64 0.25 -23.87
C TYR A 32 -11.89 -0.05 -23.01
N VAL A 33 -13.02 -0.21 -23.67
CA VAL A 33 -14.28 -0.67 -23.06
C VAL A 33 -14.53 -2.12 -23.47
N GLY A 34 -14.61 -3.01 -22.49
CA GLY A 34 -14.85 -4.43 -22.68
C GLY A 34 -16.07 -4.92 -21.91
N ASP A 35 -16.31 -6.22 -21.97
CA ASP A 35 -17.34 -6.87 -21.14
C ASP A 35 -16.87 -6.89 -19.67
N ALA A 36 -17.76 -6.59 -18.71
CA ALA A 36 -17.38 -6.55 -17.30
C ALA A 36 -16.84 -7.89 -16.77
N SER A 37 -17.19 -9.02 -17.40
CA SER A 37 -16.65 -10.33 -17.04
C SER A 37 -15.17 -10.54 -17.39
N GLU A 38 -14.60 -9.70 -18.25
CA GLU A 38 -13.17 -9.75 -18.59
C GLU A 38 -12.28 -9.08 -17.53
N PHE A 39 -12.88 -8.27 -16.65
CA PHE A 39 -12.17 -7.52 -15.62
C PHE A 39 -12.24 -8.28 -14.29
N ARG A 40 -11.07 -8.55 -13.71
CA ARG A 40 -10.90 -9.29 -12.47
C ARG A 40 -9.80 -8.63 -11.65
N CYS A 41 -9.95 -8.66 -10.32
CA CYS A 41 -8.84 -8.34 -9.43
C CYS A 41 -7.78 -9.42 -9.56
N GLN A 42 -6.55 -9.02 -9.87
CA GLN A 42 -5.42 -9.94 -9.83
C GLN A 42 -4.89 -10.04 -8.40
N PRO A 43 -4.35 -11.20 -8.00
CA PRO A 43 -3.68 -11.31 -6.72
C PRO A 43 -2.49 -10.32 -6.66
N PRO A 44 -2.25 -9.64 -5.54
CA PRO A 44 -1.08 -8.78 -5.39
C PRO A 44 0.25 -9.54 -5.52
N TYR A 45 1.33 -8.79 -5.73
CA TYR A 45 2.69 -9.31 -5.55
C TYR A 45 2.84 -9.89 -4.12
N PRO A 46 3.48 -11.06 -3.95
CA PRO A 46 4.35 -11.75 -4.89
C PRO A 46 3.70 -12.81 -5.78
N VAL A 47 2.41 -13.09 -5.62
CA VAL A 47 1.72 -14.11 -6.42
C VAL A 47 1.40 -13.58 -7.81
N GLY A 48 0.90 -12.34 -7.89
CA GLY A 48 0.64 -11.67 -9.16
C GLY A 48 1.75 -10.70 -9.58
N PRO A 49 1.45 -9.78 -10.51
CA PRO A 49 2.44 -8.88 -11.07
C PRO A 49 3.00 -7.91 -10.02
N ALA A 50 4.22 -7.43 -10.27
CA ALA A 50 4.86 -6.45 -9.40
C ALA A 50 4.03 -5.16 -9.28
N PRO A 51 4.05 -4.48 -8.13
CA PRO A 51 3.31 -3.24 -7.92
C PRO A 51 3.73 -2.16 -8.94
N GLY A 52 2.78 -1.32 -9.34
CA GLY A 52 3.04 -0.20 -10.26
C GLY A 52 2.93 -0.53 -11.75
N VAL A 53 2.67 -1.79 -12.12
CA VAL A 53 2.26 -2.14 -13.49
C VAL A 53 0.76 -1.85 -13.66
N PHE A 54 0.40 -0.56 -13.69
CA PHE A 54 -0.98 -0.17 -13.97
C PHE A 54 -1.30 -0.43 -15.45
N SER A 55 -2.29 -1.28 -15.73
CA SER A 55 -2.65 -1.70 -17.09
C SER A 55 -3.67 -0.79 -17.77
N GLY A 56 -4.30 0.14 -17.03
CA GLY A 56 -5.25 1.06 -17.63
C GLY A 56 -4.58 2.10 -18.52
N ASN A 57 -5.14 2.29 -19.71
CA ASN A 57 -4.69 3.27 -20.68
C ASN A 57 -5.82 4.27 -20.96
N GLY A 58 -5.46 5.47 -21.40
CA GLY A 58 -6.44 6.45 -21.87
C GLY A 58 -7.33 7.10 -20.78
N LYS A 59 -8.40 7.75 -21.22
CA LYS A 59 -9.43 8.42 -20.41
C LYS A 59 -10.76 7.65 -20.49
N VAL A 60 -11.69 7.90 -19.58
CA VAL A 60 -13.04 7.35 -19.68
C VAL A 60 -13.76 7.94 -20.90
N PRO A 61 -14.30 7.12 -21.83
CA PRO A 61 -15.03 7.60 -23.00
C PRO A 61 -16.22 8.50 -22.63
N GLU A 62 -16.54 9.48 -23.48
CA GLU A 62 -17.60 10.46 -23.22
C GLU A 62 -19.02 9.87 -23.23
N ASP A 63 -19.21 8.69 -23.82
CA ASP A 63 -20.46 7.94 -23.87
C ASP A 63 -20.56 6.87 -22.76
N PHE A 64 -19.48 6.61 -22.01
CA PHE A 64 -19.50 5.69 -20.88
C PHE A 64 -20.18 6.37 -19.67
N ARG A 65 -21.13 5.69 -19.03
CA ARG A 65 -21.90 6.20 -17.89
C ARG A 65 -21.72 5.24 -16.70
N PRO A 66 -20.72 5.46 -15.84
CA PRO A 66 -20.47 4.56 -14.74
C PRO A 66 -21.61 4.59 -13.72
N VAL A 67 -22.02 3.41 -13.28
CA VAL A 67 -22.95 3.21 -12.15
C VAL A 67 -22.25 2.60 -10.95
N ALA A 68 -21.08 2.00 -11.15
CA ALA A 68 -20.22 1.50 -10.08
C ALA A 68 -18.74 1.57 -10.45
N ALA A 69 -17.89 1.46 -9.44
CA ALA A 69 -16.46 1.19 -9.58
C ALA A 69 -16.06 0.00 -8.73
N ILE A 70 -15.02 -0.70 -9.18
CA ILE A 70 -14.34 -1.74 -8.42
C ILE A 70 -12.94 -1.27 -8.11
N THR A 71 -12.48 -1.47 -6.88
CA THR A 71 -11.07 -1.31 -6.48
C THR A 71 -10.54 -2.61 -5.88
N CYS A 72 -9.29 -2.93 -6.14
CA CYS A 72 -8.61 -4.11 -5.60
C CYS A 72 -7.42 -3.67 -4.75
N ASP A 73 -7.32 -4.18 -3.52
CA ASP A 73 -6.20 -3.85 -2.64
C ASP A 73 -4.86 -4.25 -3.27
N PRO A 74 -3.85 -3.36 -3.24
CA PRO A 74 -2.54 -3.65 -3.81
C PRO A 74 -1.66 -4.52 -2.90
N TYR A 75 -2.17 -4.92 -1.73
CA TYR A 75 -1.47 -5.71 -0.72
C TYR A 75 -2.39 -6.78 -0.14
N TYR A 76 -1.78 -7.83 0.40
CA TYR A 76 -2.50 -8.80 1.22
C TYR A 76 -2.71 -8.27 2.63
N GLY A 77 -3.76 -8.77 3.29
CA GLY A 77 -3.87 -8.71 4.74
C GLY A 77 -2.96 -9.71 5.45
N ASP A 78 -3.26 -9.94 6.72
CA ASP A 78 -2.54 -10.90 7.55
C ASP A 78 -2.59 -12.33 6.98
N VAL A 79 -1.52 -13.09 7.18
CA VAL A 79 -1.42 -14.49 6.76
C VAL A 79 -1.92 -15.38 7.89
N SER A 80 -2.79 -16.34 7.59
CA SER A 80 -3.27 -17.33 8.55
C SER A 80 -2.22 -18.41 8.86
N GLY A 81 -2.42 -19.19 9.93
CA GLY A 81 -1.58 -20.36 10.22
C GLY A 81 -1.60 -21.45 9.14
N SER A 82 -2.57 -21.43 8.22
CA SER A 82 -2.61 -22.32 7.05
C SER A 82 -1.89 -21.75 5.82
N LEU A 83 -1.10 -20.67 5.99
CA LEU A 83 -0.43 -19.94 4.92
C LEU A 83 -1.41 -19.35 3.88
N THR A 84 -2.60 -18.97 4.33
CA THR A 84 -3.61 -18.34 3.49
C THR A 84 -3.65 -16.86 3.80
N ALA A 85 -3.55 -16.02 2.79
CA ALA A 85 -3.73 -14.58 2.91
C ALA A 85 -4.93 -14.15 2.07
N GLU A 86 -5.47 -12.97 2.34
CA GLU A 86 -6.58 -12.42 1.58
C GLU A 86 -6.21 -11.05 1.02
N TYR A 87 -6.74 -10.74 -0.17
CA TYR A 87 -6.79 -9.39 -0.70
C TYR A 87 -8.24 -9.03 -0.98
N VAL A 88 -8.58 -7.74 -0.93
CA VAL A 88 -9.98 -7.31 -0.91
C VAL A 88 -10.35 -6.58 -2.20
N GLU A 89 -11.47 -7.01 -2.78
CA GLU A 89 -12.19 -6.30 -3.83
C GLU A 89 -13.32 -5.48 -3.19
N ARG A 90 -13.44 -4.19 -3.56
CA ARG A 90 -14.51 -3.31 -3.08
C ARG A 90 -15.31 -2.76 -4.23
N ARG A 91 -16.63 -2.68 -4.03
CA ARG A 91 -17.57 -2.05 -4.95
C ARG A 91 -18.06 -0.74 -4.39
N TRP A 92 -18.02 0.28 -5.24
CA TRP A 92 -18.36 1.65 -4.91
C TRP A 92 -19.48 2.16 -5.81
N GLU A 93 -20.49 2.81 -5.23
CA GLU A 93 -21.62 3.38 -5.94
C GLU A 93 -21.94 4.81 -5.47
N GLY A 94 -22.47 5.64 -6.36
CA GLY A 94 -22.81 7.03 -6.05
C GLY A 94 -22.71 7.97 -7.25
N ASP A 95 -22.47 9.26 -6.99
CA ASP A 95 -22.26 10.27 -8.03
C ASP A 95 -20.81 10.26 -8.55
N PHE A 96 -20.64 9.73 -9.76
CA PHE A 96 -19.34 9.65 -10.44
C PHE A 96 -18.85 10.97 -11.05
N GLY A 97 -19.58 12.08 -10.91
CA GLY A 97 -19.19 13.36 -11.51
C GLY A 97 -17.79 13.83 -11.11
N ALA A 98 -17.41 13.69 -9.82
CA ALA A 98 -16.07 14.04 -9.35
C ALA A 98 -15.00 13.06 -9.86
N VAL A 99 -15.31 11.75 -9.82
CA VAL A 99 -14.46 10.67 -10.35
C VAL A 99 -14.11 10.93 -11.81
N LEU A 100 -15.11 11.17 -12.66
CA LEU A 100 -14.93 11.40 -14.09
C LEU A 100 -14.13 12.67 -14.37
N ARG A 101 -14.36 13.77 -13.64
CA ARG A 101 -13.57 15.00 -13.78
C ARG A 101 -12.09 14.76 -13.47
N SER A 102 -11.79 14.00 -12.42
CA SER A 102 -10.43 13.66 -12.02
C SER A 102 -9.76 12.71 -13.03
N LEU A 103 -10.44 11.64 -13.42
CA LEU A 103 -9.90 10.64 -14.35
C LEU A 103 -9.73 11.17 -15.77
N ASN A 104 -10.57 12.11 -16.22
CA ASN A 104 -10.52 12.68 -17.57
C ASN A 104 -9.79 14.02 -17.64
N ARG A 105 -9.22 14.51 -16.53
CA ARG A 105 -8.37 15.71 -16.56
C ARG A 105 -7.22 15.51 -17.56
N PRO A 106 -6.81 16.55 -18.30
CA PRO A 106 -5.60 16.46 -19.12
C PRO A 106 -4.38 16.12 -18.25
N SER A 107 -3.49 15.27 -18.77
CA SER A 107 -2.14 15.15 -18.19
C SER A 107 -1.42 16.48 -18.32
N GLU A 108 -0.46 16.74 -17.45
CA GLU A 108 0.39 17.91 -17.56
C GLU A 108 1.51 17.66 -18.57
N LYS A 109 2.00 18.75 -19.15
CA LYS A 109 3.14 18.68 -20.07
C LYS A 109 4.41 18.56 -19.25
N LYS A 110 5.35 17.71 -19.68
CA LYS A 110 6.68 17.64 -19.06
C LYS A 110 7.35 19.02 -19.11
N GLY A 111 7.48 19.65 -17.95
CA GLY A 111 8.05 20.97 -17.79
C GLY A 111 9.58 20.97 -17.93
N TRP A 112 10.19 22.14 -18.11
CA TRP A 112 11.65 22.30 -18.13
C TRP A 112 12.30 22.06 -16.75
N LEU A 113 11.52 22.20 -15.67
CA LEU A 113 11.89 21.87 -14.30
C LEU A 113 11.87 20.36 -14.00
N THR A 114 11.52 19.51 -14.98
CA THR A 114 11.55 18.04 -14.81
C THR A 114 12.91 17.49 -14.40
N LYS A 115 13.99 18.23 -14.65
CA LYS A 115 15.34 17.91 -14.14
C LYS A 115 15.44 17.94 -12.61
N TYR A 116 14.49 18.58 -11.93
CA TYR A 116 14.37 18.65 -10.48
C TYR A 116 13.27 17.73 -9.94
N CYS A 117 12.61 16.94 -10.77
CA CYS A 117 11.78 15.84 -10.28
C CYS A 117 12.73 14.89 -9.57
N MET A 118 12.79 15.00 -8.24
CA MET A 118 13.60 14.11 -7.44
C MET A 118 13.06 12.69 -7.66
N ALA A 119 13.95 11.76 -8.00
CA ALA A 119 13.64 10.34 -8.16
C ALA A 119 13.26 9.64 -6.83
N SER A 120 12.84 10.41 -5.82
CA SER A 120 12.71 10.01 -4.41
C SER A 120 11.25 9.96 -3.98
N TYR A 121 10.39 9.37 -4.80
CA TYR A 121 9.07 8.96 -4.35
C TYR A 121 8.93 7.48 -4.64
N SER A 122 8.91 6.67 -3.58
CA SER A 122 8.51 5.28 -3.70
C SER A 122 7.16 5.27 -4.42
N ALA A 123 7.04 4.43 -5.44
CA ALA A 123 5.76 4.23 -6.10
C ALA A 123 4.83 3.63 -5.04
N VAL A 124 3.99 4.47 -4.42
CA VAL A 124 2.91 4.00 -3.57
C VAL A 124 2.10 3.03 -4.42
N ALA A 125 1.94 1.79 -3.97
CA ALA A 125 1.15 0.85 -4.72
C ALA A 125 -0.28 1.39 -4.77
N VAL A 126 -0.80 1.49 -5.99
CA VAL A 126 -2.12 2.05 -6.27
C VAL A 126 -3.07 0.88 -6.51
N ASP A 127 -4.26 0.93 -5.92
CA ASP A 127 -5.31 -0.03 -6.20
C ASP A 127 -5.53 -0.18 -7.72
N GLU A 128 -5.68 -1.43 -8.17
CA GLU A 128 -6.31 -1.65 -9.46
C GLU A 128 -7.75 -1.16 -9.42
N MET A 129 -8.20 -0.52 -10.49
CA MET A 129 -9.55 0.04 -10.53
C MET A 129 -10.14 -0.02 -11.93
N TRP A 130 -11.43 -0.31 -12.02
CA TRP A 130 -12.22 -0.12 -13.24
C TRP A 130 -13.62 0.40 -12.89
N LEU A 131 -14.25 1.01 -13.89
CA LEU A 131 -15.62 1.49 -13.80
C LEU A 131 -16.55 0.52 -14.54
N LEU A 132 -17.78 0.42 -14.06
CA LEU A 132 -18.85 -0.43 -14.59
C LEU A 132 -20.03 0.44 -14.98
N ASP A 133 -20.64 0.18 -16.14
CA ASP A 133 -21.92 0.79 -16.51
C ASP A 133 -23.12 -0.16 -16.33
N ASP A 134 -24.32 0.35 -16.55
CA ASP A 134 -25.59 -0.41 -16.45
C ASP A 134 -25.80 -1.39 -17.61
N GLY A 135 -25.01 -1.26 -18.69
CA GLY A 135 -24.99 -2.17 -19.83
C GLY A 135 -24.11 -3.40 -19.65
N GLY A 136 -23.49 -3.58 -18.47
CA GLY A 136 -22.58 -4.69 -18.21
C GLY A 136 -21.19 -4.53 -18.86
N ARG A 137 -20.84 -3.31 -19.27
CA ARG A 137 -19.51 -2.99 -19.80
C ARG A 137 -18.61 -2.46 -18.69
N ALA A 138 -17.31 -2.60 -18.90
CA ALA A 138 -16.29 -2.10 -18.00
C ALA A 138 -15.21 -1.32 -18.74
N VAL A 139 -14.60 -0.37 -18.04
CA VAL A 139 -13.48 0.42 -18.54
C VAL A 139 -12.43 0.59 -17.46
N ARG A 140 -11.16 0.34 -17.80
CA ARG A 140 -10.00 0.53 -16.91
C ARG A 140 -9.20 1.76 -17.36
N PRO A 141 -9.56 2.97 -16.90
CA PRO A 141 -8.93 4.20 -17.37
C PRO A 141 -7.50 4.35 -16.82
N GLY A 142 -6.62 4.94 -17.63
CA GLY A 142 -5.33 5.47 -17.19
C GLY A 142 -5.48 6.62 -16.20
N TYR A 143 -4.54 6.76 -15.26
CA TYR A 143 -4.41 8.00 -14.50
C TYR A 143 -3.78 9.09 -15.38
N PRO A 144 -4.23 10.36 -15.29
CA PRO A 144 -3.44 11.46 -15.82
C PRO A 144 -2.10 11.51 -15.09
N VAL A 145 -1.10 12.12 -15.72
CA VAL A 145 0.22 12.31 -15.10
C VAL A 145 0.52 13.78 -14.89
N ASP A 146 1.28 14.09 -13.83
CA ASP A 146 1.82 15.43 -13.59
C ASP A 146 3.00 15.77 -14.50
N ASP A 147 3.54 16.97 -14.33
CA ASP A 147 4.69 17.44 -15.11
C ASP A 147 5.96 16.59 -14.88
N CYS A 148 6.06 15.89 -13.75
CA CYS A 148 7.08 14.88 -13.45
C CYS A 148 6.81 13.50 -14.06
N GLY A 149 5.62 13.28 -14.63
CA GLY A 149 5.19 12.00 -15.17
C GLY A 149 4.66 11.02 -14.12
N MET A 150 4.38 11.49 -12.90
CA MET A 150 3.78 10.69 -11.82
C MET A 150 2.27 10.60 -12.00
N SER A 151 1.70 9.43 -11.70
CA SER A 151 0.26 9.22 -11.75
C SER A 151 -0.49 10.12 -10.76
N MET A 152 -1.40 10.94 -11.27
CA MET A 152 -2.34 11.71 -10.48
C MET A 152 -3.49 10.80 -10.03
N ILE A 153 -3.34 10.18 -8.86
CA ILE A 153 -4.32 9.22 -8.29
C ILE A 153 -5.62 9.87 -7.76
N GLY A 154 -5.88 11.15 -8.07
CA GLY A 154 -7.07 11.85 -7.62
C GLY A 154 -8.39 11.16 -8.02
N GLY A 155 -8.41 10.46 -9.15
CA GLY A 155 -9.58 9.66 -9.57
C GLY A 155 -9.90 8.52 -8.61
N LEU A 156 -8.88 7.78 -8.16
CA LEU A 156 -9.04 6.72 -7.16
C LEU A 156 -9.50 7.29 -5.82
N ALA A 157 -8.91 8.41 -5.40
CA ALA A 157 -9.30 9.09 -4.18
C ALA A 157 -10.78 9.53 -4.20
N GLU A 158 -11.30 9.99 -5.34
CA GLU A 158 -12.75 10.29 -5.48
C GLU A 158 -13.61 9.02 -5.46
N VAL A 159 -13.14 7.90 -6.03
CA VAL A 159 -13.88 6.61 -5.95
C VAL A 159 -14.02 6.14 -4.51
N LYS A 160 -12.94 6.21 -3.71
CA LYS A 160 -12.97 5.82 -2.28
C LYS A 160 -13.83 6.73 -1.39
N LYS A 161 -14.36 7.85 -1.92
CA LYS A 161 -15.34 8.71 -1.22
C LYS A 161 -16.79 8.36 -1.54
N LEU A 162 -17.02 7.51 -2.55
CA LEU A 162 -18.35 6.99 -2.85
C LEU A 162 -18.81 6.03 -1.76
N ASN A 163 -20.05 5.57 -1.84
CA ASN A 163 -20.55 4.60 -0.89
C ASN A 163 -19.97 3.23 -1.24
N GLU A 164 -19.22 2.63 -0.30
CA GLU A 164 -18.88 1.21 -0.39
C GLU A 164 -20.15 0.39 -0.18
N VAL A 165 -20.56 -0.37 -1.20
CA VAL A 165 -21.80 -1.16 -1.17
C VAL A 165 -21.53 -2.66 -1.01
N SER A 166 -20.32 -3.12 -1.33
CA SER A 166 -19.90 -4.50 -1.07
C SER A 166 -18.39 -4.64 -1.00
N THR A 167 -17.97 -5.65 -0.24
CA THR A 167 -16.58 -6.04 -0.01
C THR A 167 -16.48 -7.54 -0.26
N THR A 168 -15.55 -7.97 -1.09
CA THR A 168 -15.33 -9.39 -1.44
C THR A 168 -13.87 -9.75 -1.15
N PRO A 169 -13.58 -10.54 -0.10
CA PRO A 169 -12.25 -11.06 0.15
C PRO A 169 -11.94 -12.20 -0.82
N HIS A 170 -10.70 -12.24 -1.31
CA HIS A 170 -10.18 -13.25 -2.21
C HIS A 170 -9.03 -14.00 -1.52
N PRO A 171 -9.23 -15.27 -1.11
CA PRO A 171 -8.20 -16.05 -0.44
C PRO A 171 -7.16 -16.56 -1.44
N VAL A 172 -5.90 -16.53 -1.03
CA VAL A 172 -4.76 -17.00 -1.80
C VAL A 172 -3.88 -17.86 -0.91
N GLN A 173 -3.52 -19.04 -1.41
CA GLN A 173 -2.55 -19.91 -0.76
C GLN A 173 -1.13 -19.42 -1.08
N LEU A 174 -0.34 -19.20 -0.04
CA LEU A 174 1.06 -18.79 -0.14
C LEU A 174 2.01 -19.96 0.13
N ASP A 175 3.18 -19.93 -0.50
CA ASP A 175 4.33 -20.71 -0.07
C ASP A 175 5.13 -19.99 1.04
N LEU A 176 6.11 -20.69 1.63
CA LEU A 176 6.89 -20.15 2.75
C LEU A 176 7.69 -18.89 2.38
N GLN A 177 8.19 -18.79 1.15
CA GLN A 177 8.93 -17.62 0.68
C GLN A 177 7.99 -16.43 0.45
N GLN A 178 6.80 -16.69 -0.07
CA GLN A 178 5.77 -15.68 -0.27
C GLN A 178 5.25 -15.13 1.05
N VAL A 179 5.12 -15.96 2.10
CA VAL A 179 4.80 -15.47 3.45
C VAL A 179 5.86 -14.47 3.94
N GLU A 180 7.15 -14.73 3.71
CA GLU A 180 8.21 -13.81 4.09
C GLU A 180 8.12 -12.47 3.35
N GLN A 181 7.79 -12.51 2.06
CA GLN A 181 7.63 -11.29 1.25
C GLN A 181 6.38 -10.49 1.64
N VAL A 182 5.28 -11.17 1.98
CA VAL A 182 4.01 -10.53 2.37
C VAL A 182 4.07 -9.99 3.80
N SER A 183 4.58 -10.79 4.73
CA SER A 183 4.52 -10.49 6.17
C SER A 183 5.78 -9.84 6.72
N GLY A 184 6.91 -9.87 5.99
CA GLY A 184 8.20 -9.35 6.45
C GLY A 184 8.92 -10.24 7.48
N CYS A 185 8.38 -11.42 7.77
CA CYS A 185 8.90 -12.38 8.77
C CYS A 185 8.94 -13.81 8.22
N THR A 186 9.77 -14.65 8.83
CA THR A 186 9.92 -16.05 8.46
C THR A 186 8.95 -16.95 9.22
N THR A 187 8.47 -18.01 8.56
CA THR A 187 7.66 -19.08 9.17
C THR A 187 8.50 -20.07 9.98
N ALA A 188 9.83 -19.99 9.87
CA ALA A 188 10.74 -20.75 10.73
C ALA A 188 10.92 -20.01 12.06
N PHE A 189 10.74 -20.73 13.16
CA PHE A 189 10.95 -20.17 14.49
C PHE A 189 12.45 -20.04 14.78
N ASP A 190 12.93 -18.81 14.92
CA ASP A 190 14.32 -18.48 15.29
C ASP A 190 14.32 -17.33 16.31
N PRO A 191 14.38 -17.62 17.63
CA PRO A 191 14.25 -16.61 18.66
C PRO A 191 15.55 -15.80 18.83
N PRO A 192 15.45 -14.51 19.23
CA PRO A 192 16.61 -13.69 19.51
C PRO A 192 17.39 -14.20 20.73
N PHE A 193 18.69 -13.87 20.79
CA PHE A 193 19.51 -14.16 21.97
C PHE A 193 19.31 -13.09 23.06
N GLU A 194 18.99 -13.51 24.27
CA GLU A 194 18.90 -12.62 25.43
C GLU A 194 20.28 -12.10 25.85
N GLY A 195 20.46 -10.78 25.80
CA GLY A 195 21.67 -10.12 26.27
C GLY A 195 21.54 -9.56 27.69
N THR A 196 22.53 -8.75 28.08
CA THR A 196 22.54 -8.04 29.37
C THR A 196 22.55 -6.52 29.23
N ALA A 197 22.82 -6.02 28.02
CA ALA A 197 22.87 -4.60 27.70
C ALA A 197 21.45 -3.97 27.76
N PRO A 198 21.32 -2.72 28.25
CA PRO A 198 20.05 -2.00 28.17
C PRO A 198 19.73 -1.60 26.73
N VAL A 199 18.44 -1.47 26.41
CA VAL A 199 18.00 -0.77 25.20
C VAL A 199 17.98 0.72 25.51
N GLU A 200 18.85 1.50 24.87
CA GLU A 200 19.04 2.92 25.18
C GLU A 200 18.26 3.88 24.26
N SER A 201 17.66 3.34 23.19
CA SER A 201 16.91 4.10 22.19
C SER A 201 15.52 3.50 21.92
N SER A 202 14.58 4.33 21.48
CA SER A 202 13.33 3.84 20.94
C SER A 202 13.55 3.15 19.60
N PHE A 203 12.66 2.22 19.26
CA PHE A 203 12.69 1.51 17.99
C PHE A 203 11.28 1.21 17.51
N SER A 204 11.14 1.09 16.19
CA SER A 204 9.92 0.61 15.54
C SER A 204 10.09 -0.86 15.21
N ALA A 205 9.12 -1.69 15.58
CA ALA A 205 9.09 -3.10 15.19
C ALA A 205 7.92 -3.39 14.25
N TYR A 206 8.13 -4.22 13.24
CA TYR A 206 7.12 -4.53 12.23
C TYR A 206 7.28 -5.95 11.69
N GLY A 207 6.26 -6.38 10.93
CA GLY A 207 6.23 -7.65 10.22
C GLY A 207 6.34 -8.82 11.19
N PHE A 208 5.27 -9.11 11.93
CA PHE A 208 5.30 -10.10 12.99
C PHE A 208 4.72 -11.44 12.52
N CYS A 209 5.43 -12.52 12.78
CA CYS A 209 4.94 -13.89 12.66
C CYS A 209 4.62 -14.42 14.06
N ARG A 210 3.40 -14.93 14.24
CA ARG A 210 2.93 -15.54 15.47
C ARG A 210 3.28 -17.02 15.50
N PHE A 211 3.65 -17.49 16.68
CA PHE A 211 3.95 -18.88 16.93
C PHE A 211 3.21 -19.34 18.18
N ALA A 212 2.59 -20.52 18.08
CA ALA A 212 2.05 -21.25 19.22
C ALA A 212 3.02 -22.39 19.57
N PHE A 213 3.28 -22.59 20.87
CA PHE A 213 4.12 -23.69 21.33
C PHE A 213 3.28 -24.93 21.59
N GLU A 214 3.59 -26.00 20.85
CA GLU A 214 2.97 -27.31 20.99
C GLU A 214 4.00 -28.32 21.53
N PRO A 215 3.58 -29.51 22.03
CA PRO A 215 4.51 -30.53 22.51
C PRO A 215 5.56 -30.98 21.48
N THR A 216 5.24 -30.83 20.19
CA THR A 216 6.13 -31.17 19.07
C THR A 216 7.08 -30.04 18.67
N GLY A 217 6.91 -28.84 19.25
CA GLY A 217 7.69 -27.65 18.93
C GLY A 217 6.83 -26.43 18.58
N PRO A 218 7.47 -25.30 18.24
CA PRO A 218 6.77 -24.10 17.79
C PRO A 218 6.09 -24.33 16.44
N ARG A 219 4.82 -23.93 16.34
CA ARG A 219 4.04 -23.95 15.10
C ARG A 219 3.71 -22.51 14.69
N PHE A 220 3.94 -22.19 13.42
CA PHE A 220 3.46 -20.94 12.84
C PHE A 220 1.94 -20.83 12.96
N ASP A 221 1.46 -19.70 13.47
CA ASP A 221 0.05 -19.45 13.79
C ASP A 221 -0.53 -18.25 13.02
N GLY A 222 0.24 -17.69 12.09
CA GLY A 222 -0.15 -16.57 11.25
C GLY A 222 0.79 -15.38 11.38
N SER A 223 0.48 -14.29 10.69
CA SER A 223 1.21 -13.02 10.77
C SER A 223 0.29 -11.88 11.20
N VAL A 224 0.91 -10.78 11.61
CA VAL A 224 0.24 -9.52 11.95
C VAL A 224 1.06 -8.37 11.36
N GLY A 225 0.43 -7.58 10.49
CA GLY A 225 1.04 -6.44 9.79
C GLY A 225 1.25 -5.18 10.64
N ASN A 226 1.01 -5.24 11.96
CA ASN A 226 1.08 -4.06 12.83
C ASN A 226 2.52 -3.57 13.02
N GLU A 227 2.69 -2.25 12.90
CA GLU A 227 3.88 -1.57 13.39
C GLU A 227 3.70 -1.24 14.87
N VAL A 228 4.71 -1.59 15.67
CA VAL A 228 4.74 -1.38 17.11
C VAL A 228 5.87 -0.41 17.41
N GLN A 229 5.52 0.75 17.93
CA GLN A 229 6.49 1.71 18.45
C GLN A 229 6.85 1.34 19.89
N VAL A 230 8.13 1.19 20.15
CA VAL A 230 8.64 0.80 21.47
C VAL A 230 9.45 1.96 22.06
N ASP A 231 8.79 2.68 22.96
CA ASP A 231 9.39 3.74 23.75
C ASP A 231 9.77 3.21 25.14
N SER A 232 11.03 3.43 25.53
CA SER A 232 11.57 3.26 26.89
C SER A 232 10.83 2.23 27.77
N LEU A 233 10.93 0.95 27.43
CA LEU A 233 10.34 -0.12 28.25
C LEU A 233 11.14 -0.35 29.54
N ALA A 234 10.42 -0.67 30.61
CA ALA A 234 11.05 -1.13 31.84
C ALA A 234 11.71 -2.50 31.64
N ARG A 235 12.82 -2.74 32.34
CA ARG A 235 13.45 -4.06 32.38
C ARG A 235 12.47 -5.07 32.97
N SER A 236 12.40 -6.26 32.39
CA SER A 236 11.56 -7.33 32.93
C SER A 236 12.07 -7.77 34.30
N GLU A 237 11.16 -7.89 35.25
CA GLU A 237 11.43 -8.58 36.51
C GLU A 237 11.61 -10.10 36.26
N PRO A 238 12.31 -10.81 37.18
CA PRO A 238 12.40 -12.26 37.11
C PRO A 238 11.01 -12.90 37.13
N CYS A 239 10.73 -13.69 36.10
CA CYS A 239 9.48 -14.43 35.95
C CYS A 239 9.77 -15.77 35.31
N THR A 240 9.12 -16.82 35.81
CA THR A 240 9.34 -18.23 35.44
C THR A 240 8.26 -18.81 34.54
N ASP A 241 7.20 -18.05 34.25
CA ASP A 241 6.12 -18.50 33.40
C ASP A 241 6.61 -18.60 31.95
N THR A 242 6.38 -19.75 31.33
CA THR A 242 6.71 -19.93 29.91
C THR A 242 5.54 -19.44 29.05
N ALA A 243 5.85 -18.62 28.04
CA ALA A 243 4.86 -18.21 27.06
C ALA A 243 4.41 -19.42 26.22
N SER A 244 3.09 -19.59 26.04
CA SER A 244 2.53 -20.56 25.09
C SER A 244 2.35 -19.95 23.70
N ALA A 245 2.41 -18.63 23.57
CA ALA A 245 2.38 -17.94 22.29
C ALA A 245 3.33 -16.73 22.25
N VAL A 246 3.98 -16.54 21.11
CA VAL A 246 4.91 -15.43 20.87
C VAL A 246 4.70 -14.83 19.49
N ALA A 247 5.14 -13.58 19.30
CA ALA A 247 5.25 -12.92 18.01
C ALA A 247 6.72 -12.56 17.76
N ILE A 248 7.25 -12.92 16.58
CA ILE A 248 8.62 -12.60 16.16
C ILE A 248 8.57 -11.67 14.97
N GLY A 249 9.30 -10.55 15.02
CA GLY A 249 9.39 -9.58 13.94
C GLY A 249 10.77 -8.94 13.85
N ARG A 250 10.84 -7.82 13.12
CA ARG A 250 12.06 -7.02 12.97
C ARG A 250 11.92 -5.70 13.70
N ALA A 251 12.86 -5.41 14.58
CA ALA A 251 13.04 -4.11 15.23
C ALA A 251 14.06 -3.28 14.45
N GLN A 252 13.65 -2.11 14.01
CA GLN A 252 14.49 -1.13 13.31
C GLN A 252 15.03 -0.09 14.30
N PHE A 253 16.35 -0.06 14.42
CA PHE A 253 17.09 0.97 15.13
C PHE A 253 17.68 1.98 14.14
N GLU A 254 18.30 3.04 14.65
CA GLU A 254 18.92 4.10 13.83
C GLU A 254 20.02 3.56 12.89
N VAL A 255 20.75 2.52 13.32
CA VAL A 255 21.95 2.01 12.63
C VAL A 255 21.86 0.56 12.17
N ASP A 256 20.93 -0.24 12.71
CA ASP A 256 20.77 -1.65 12.38
C ASP A 256 19.31 -2.13 12.54
N ALA A 257 19.03 -3.33 12.04
CA ALA A 257 17.77 -4.03 12.26
C ALA A 257 18.05 -5.35 12.99
N ARG A 258 17.22 -5.68 13.96
CA ARG A 258 17.40 -6.84 14.85
C ARG A 258 16.13 -7.66 14.96
N THR A 259 16.26 -8.93 15.31
CA THR A 259 15.11 -9.77 15.64
C THR A 259 14.54 -9.34 16.99
N VAL A 260 13.21 -9.25 17.06
CA VAL A 260 12.47 -9.01 18.30
C VAL A 260 11.43 -10.11 18.49
N LEU A 261 11.32 -10.60 19.73
CA LEU A 261 10.30 -11.54 20.18
C LEU A 261 9.45 -10.87 21.25
N ILE A 262 8.14 -11.01 21.12
CA ILE A 262 7.15 -10.53 22.08
C ILE A 262 6.37 -11.73 22.60
N GLU A 263 6.41 -11.95 23.90
CA GLU A 263 5.56 -12.96 24.56
C GLU A 263 4.12 -12.43 24.65
N LEU A 264 3.17 -13.18 24.07
CA LEU A 264 1.76 -12.79 24.03
C LEU A 264 1.04 -13.17 25.34
N ASP A 265 1.60 -14.14 26.05
CA ASP A 265 1.19 -14.62 27.37
C ASP A 265 2.42 -14.88 28.27
N GLY A 266 2.26 -15.65 29.35
CA GLY A 266 3.35 -15.92 30.30
C GLY A 266 3.89 -14.64 30.95
N CYS A 267 5.21 -14.46 30.88
CA CYS A 267 5.90 -13.31 31.47
C CYS A 267 5.74 -12.00 30.67
N ARG A 268 5.21 -12.06 29.45
CA ARG A 268 4.96 -10.88 28.59
C ARG A 268 6.21 -10.03 28.38
N LYS A 269 7.32 -10.70 28.09
CA LYS A 269 8.59 -10.04 27.78
C LYS A 269 8.64 -9.54 26.33
N VAL A 270 9.42 -8.49 26.14
CA VAL A 270 9.96 -8.06 24.84
C VAL A 270 11.45 -8.37 24.87
N ILE A 271 11.88 -9.24 23.97
CA ILE A 271 13.26 -9.69 23.84
C ILE A 271 13.78 -9.21 22.50
N VAL A 272 14.80 -8.35 22.53
CA VAL A 272 15.50 -7.88 21.33
C VAL A 272 16.89 -8.50 21.30
N ASP A 273 17.32 -8.94 20.12
CA ASP A 273 18.59 -9.63 19.96
C ASP A 273 19.78 -8.86 20.53
N GLY A 274 20.48 -9.49 21.49
CA GLY A 274 21.64 -8.94 22.20
C GLY A 274 21.32 -7.98 23.35
N PHE A 275 20.05 -7.72 23.66
CA PHE A 275 19.63 -6.83 24.74
C PHE A 275 18.96 -7.56 25.91
N ALA A 276 18.92 -6.89 27.07
CA ALA A 276 18.22 -7.38 28.24
C ALA A 276 16.70 -7.40 28.03
N PRO A 277 15.99 -8.45 28.50
CA PRO A 277 14.54 -8.51 28.38
C PRO A 277 13.82 -7.34 29.05
N MET A 278 12.78 -6.86 28.38
CA MET A 278 11.92 -5.77 28.82
C MET A 278 10.49 -6.27 29.06
N THR A 279 9.68 -5.53 29.81
CA THR A 279 8.25 -5.84 29.98
C THR A 279 7.44 -5.21 28.85
N ALA A 280 6.59 -5.99 28.19
CA ALA A 280 5.67 -5.48 27.18
C ALA A 280 4.68 -4.49 27.78
N SER A 281 4.59 -3.28 27.20
CA SER A 281 3.59 -2.30 27.58
C SER A 281 2.17 -2.77 27.22
N GLU A 282 1.16 -2.10 27.76
CA GLU A 282 -0.23 -2.43 27.42
C GLU A 282 -0.52 -2.17 25.93
N ASP A 283 0.06 -1.12 25.35
CA ASP A 283 -0.13 -0.80 23.93
C ASP A 283 0.47 -1.88 23.02
N ILE A 284 1.67 -2.39 23.35
CA ILE A 284 2.27 -3.54 22.66
C ILE A 284 1.32 -4.73 22.74
N ARG A 285 0.75 -5.01 23.91
CA ARG A 285 -0.15 -6.15 24.09
C ARG A 285 -1.45 -5.99 23.31
N ARG A 286 -2.01 -4.78 23.22
CA ARG A 286 -3.21 -4.50 22.42
C ARG A 286 -2.96 -4.66 20.92
N ALA A 287 -1.72 -4.48 20.46
CA ALA A 287 -1.37 -4.71 19.05
C ALA A 287 -1.45 -6.19 18.62
N PHE A 288 -1.55 -7.14 19.57
CA PHE A 288 -1.59 -8.58 19.31
C PHE A 288 -2.79 -9.32 19.91
N SER A 289 -3.74 -8.59 20.51
CA SER A 289 -4.99 -9.13 21.08
C SER A 289 -6.09 -9.21 20.04
#